data_AF-A0A8S3YN10-F1
#
_entry.id   AF-A0A8S3YN10-F1
#
_cell.length_a   1.000
_cell.length_b   1.000
_cell.length_c   1.000
_cell.angle_alpha   90.00
_cell.angle_beta   90.00
_cell.angle_gamma   90.00
#
_symmetry.space_group_name_H-M   'P 1'
#
loop_
_entity.id
_entity.type
_entity.pdbx_description
1 polymer ?
#
loop_
_entity_poly.entity_id
_entity_poly.type
_entity_poly.pdbx_seq_one_letter_code
_entity_poly.pdbx_strand_id
1 'polypeptide(L)'
;VITEEDLFKADEQLTKEILWYAGYTALTVVIFLVIVACFASDPRACIVAFGTGSPCCLLCPCIKSLYKYTDPAKLIQASINTYVPGILVEDDGSMQMYEPSAEETDLLFELINEFMTIS
;
A
#
# COMPACT_ATOMS: atom_id res chain seq x y z
N VAL A 1 -33.90 -0.30 34.58
CA VAL A 1 -34.03 -1.76 34.31
C VAL A 1 -33.83 -1.91 32.82
N ILE A 2 -32.81 -2.65 32.39
CA ILE A 2 -32.57 -2.94 30.97
C ILE A 2 -33.70 -3.90 30.53
N THR A 3 -34.44 -3.54 29.48
CA THR A 3 -35.54 -4.37 29.00
C THR A 3 -35.04 -5.42 28.00
N GLU A 4 -35.80 -6.51 27.79
CA GLU A 4 -35.48 -7.51 26.76
C GLU A 4 -35.38 -6.90 25.35
N GLU A 5 -36.17 -5.86 25.06
CA GLU A 5 -36.06 -5.11 23.79
C GLU A 5 -34.73 -4.35 23.66
N ASP A 6 -34.19 -3.81 24.75
CA ASP A 6 -32.89 -3.13 24.74
C ASP A 6 -31.75 -4.13 24.50
N LEU A 7 -31.84 -5.33 25.09
CA LEU A 7 -30.89 -6.42 24.85
C LEU A 7 -30.94 -6.90 23.40
N PHE A 8 -32.14 -7.06 22.82
CA PHE A 8 -32.30 -7.53 21.45
C PHE A 8 -31.76 -6.52 20.43
N LYS A 9 -31.99 -5.21 20.64
CA LYS A 9 -31.44 -4.15 19.79
C LYS A 9 -29.92 -4.05 19.88
N ALA A 10 -29.35 -4.25 21.07
CA ALA A 10 -27.90 -4.26 21.26
C ALA A 10 -27.25 -5.44 20.52
N ASP A 11 -27.85 -6.63 20.58
CA ASP A 11 -27.38 -7.81 19.83
C ASP A 11 -27.50 -7.61 18.31
N GLU A 12 -28.56 -6.95 17.83
CA GLU A 12 -28.73 -6.64 16.41
C GLU A 12 -27.67 -5.64 15.91
N GLN A 13 -27.36 -4.62 16.70
CA GLN A 13 -26.28 -3.67 16.40
C GLN A 13 -24.92 -4.34 16.40
N LEU A 14 -24.61 -5.15 17.42
CA LEU A 14 -23.35 -5.89 17.49
C LEU A 14 -23.19 -6.83 16.29
N THR A 15 -24.26 -7.54 15.93
CA THR A 15 -24.25 -8.44 14.76
C THR A 15 -24.03 -7.68 13.46
N LYS A 16 -24.65 -6.51 13.29
CA LYS A 16 -24.41 -5.62 12.15
C LYS A 16 -22.95 -5.18 12.10
N GLU A 17 -22.39 -4.68 13.21
CA GLU A 17 -20.99 -4.23 13.26
C GLU A 17 -20.02 -5.37 12.90
N ILE A 18 -20.23 -6.57 13.44
CA ILE A 18 -19.43 -7.75 13.12
C ILE A 18 -19.54 -8.09 11.62
N LEU A 19 -20.75 -8.07 11.05
CA LEU A 19 -20.96 -8.34 9.63
C LEU A 19 -20.30 -7.29 8.72
N TRP A 20 -20.38 -6.01 9.09
CA TRP A 20 -19.73 -4.93 8.36
C TRP A 20 -18.20 -5.06 8.41
N TYR A 21 -17.65 -5.30 9.61
CA TYR A 21 -16.22 -5.52 9.78
C TYR A 21 -15.73 -6.75 8.99
N ALA A 22 -16.43 -7.88 9.10
CA ALA A 22 -16.10 -9.08 8.35
C ALA A 22 -16.22 -8.87 6.84
N GLY A 23 -17.25 -8.14 6.38
CA GLY A 23 -17.45 -7.78 4.98
C GLY A 23 -16.31 -6.92 4.43
N TYR A 24 -15.92 -5.87 5.15
CA TYR A 24 -14.78 -5.04 4.76
C TYR A 24 -13.46 -5.82 4.78
N THR A 25 -13.25 -6.65 5.80
CA THR A 25 -12.04 -7.48 5.89
C THR A 25 -11.96 -8.43 4.70
N ALA A 26 -13.06 -9.11 4.35
CA ALA A 26 -13.12 -9.99 3.20
C ALA A 26 -12.87 -9.25 1.88
N LEU A 27 -13.45 -8.05 1.72
CA LEU A 27 -13.21 -7.21 0.55
C LEU A 27 -11.73 -6.81 0.43
N THR A 28 -11.10 -6.41 1.52
CA THR A 28 -9.66 -6.08 1.56
C THR A 28 -8.80 -7.26 1.16
N VAL A 29 -9.11 -8.47 1.65
CA VAL A 29 -8.41 -9.70 1.25
C VAL A 29 -8.57 -9.96 -0.25
N VAL A 30 -9.78 -9.81 -0.80
CA VAL A 30 -10.02 -10.00 -2.24
C VAL A 30 -9.22 -8.98 -3.07
N ILE A 31 -9.22 -7.70 -2.67
CA ILE A 31 -8.45 -6.66 -3.35
C ILE A 31 -6.95 -6.99 -3.30
N PHE A 32 -6.45 -7.44 -2.16
CA PHE A 32 -5.06 -7.84 -2.01
C PHE A 32 -4.70 -9.00 -2.95
N LEU A 33 -5.56 -10.02 -3.04
CA LEU A 33 -5.36 -11.14 -3.97
C LEU A 33 -5.35 -10.70 -5.43
N VAL A 34 -6.20 -9.74 -5.82
CA VAL A 34 -6.19 -9.14 -7.16
C VAL A 34 -4.85 -8.45 -7.45
N ILE A 35 -4.34 -7.65 -6.49
CA ILE A 35 -3.05 -6.98 -6.62
C ILE A 35 -1.92 -8.00 -6.77
N VAL A 36 -1.91 -9.06 -5.96
CA VAL A 36 -0.90 -10.13 -6.05
C VAL A 36 -0.98 -10.85 -7.40
N ALA A 37 -2.17 -11.14 -7.90
CA ALA A 37 -2.36 -11.75 -9.22
C ALA A 37 -1.88 -10.83 -10.36
N CYS A 38 -2.10 -9.51 -10.25
CA CYS A 38 -1.56 -8.53 -11.17
C CYS A 38 -0.02 -8.51 -11.14
N PHE A 39 0.59 -8.57 -9.95
CA PHE A 39 2.05 -8.67 -9.79
C PHE A 39 2.62 -9.92 -10.44
N ALA A 40 1.96 -11.08 -10.28
CA ALA A 40 2.41 -12.32 -10.89
C ALA A 40 2.29 -12.32 -12.42
N SER A 41 1.31 -11.60 -12.97
CA SER A 41 1.03 -11.58 -14.41
C SER A 41 1.88 -10.55 -15.18
N ASP A 42 2.01 -9.34 -14.64
CA ASP A 42 2.84 -8.27 -15.21
C ASP A 42 3.49 -7.44 -14.08
N PRO A 43 4.64 -7.90 -13.56
CA PRO A 43 5.34 -7.19 -12.47
C PRO A 43 5.80 -5.80 -12.91
N ARG A 44 6.10 -5.60 -14.21
CA ARG A 44 6.49 -4.30 -14.75
C ARG A 44 5.33 -3.30 -14.69
N ALA A 45 4.11 -3.73 -15.03
CA ALA A 45 2.91 -2.90 -14.89
C ALA A 45 2.73 -2.42 -13.46
N CYS A 46 2.92 -3.32 -12.50
CA CYS A 46 2.80 -3.00 -11.08
C CYS A 46 3.83 -1.98 -10.63
N ILE A 47 5.11 -2.20 -10.93
CA ILE A 47 6.18 -1.26 -10.57
C ILE A 47 5.88 0.13 -11.12
N VAL A 48 5.50 0.23 -12.40
CA VAL A 48 5.21 1.51 -13.03
C VAL A 48 3.95 2.15 -12.45
N ALA A 49 2.86 1.41 -12.28
CA ALA A 49 1.60 1.95 -11.76
C ALA A 49 1.77 2.47 -10.32
N PHE A 50 2.40 1.68 -9.44
CA PHE A 50 2.61 2.08 -8.05
C PHE A 50 3.68 3.15 -7.90
N GLY A 51 4.83 3.02 -8.55
CA GLY A 51 5.90 4.01 -8.44
C GLY A 51 5.64 5.32 -9.18
N THR A 52 4.61 5.40 -10.03
CA THR A 52 4.10 6.67 -10.59
C THR A 52 2.89 7.23 -9.85
N GLY A 53 2.48 6.60 -8.73
CA GLY A 53 1.32 7.04 -7.94
C GLY A 53 -0.02 6.86 -8.66
N SER A 54 -0.08 6.02 -9.69
CA SER A 54 -1.28 5.76 -10.51
C SER A 54 -1.70 4.28 -10.44
N PRO A 55 -2.07 3.74 -9.26
CA PRO A 55 -2.39 2.33 -9.09
C PRO A 55 -3.65 1.91 -9.86
N CYS A 56 -4.56 2.84 -10.14
CA CYS A 56 -5.71 2.60 -11.02
C CYS A 56 -5.30 2.19 -12.45
N CYS A 57 -4.07 2.50 -12.86
CA CYS A 57 -3.53 2.09 -14.14
C CYS A 57 -3.33 0.59 -14.30
N LEU A 58 -3.40 -0.19 -13.23
CA LEU A 58 -3.46 -1.65 -13.31
C LEU A 58 -4.76 -2.17 -13.93
N LEU A 59 -5.83 -1.39 -13.82
CA LEU A 59 -7.16 -1.73 -14.34
C LEU A 59 -7.46 -1.01 -15.68
N CYS A 60 -6.61 -0.08 -16.13
CA CYS A 60 -6.79 0.64 -17.39
C CYS A 60 -5.62 0.46 -18.40
N PRO A 61 -5.87 0.53 -19.71
CA PRO A 61 -4.82 0.42 -20.73
C PRO A 61 -3.82 1.59 -20.73
N CYS A 62 -4.10 2.62 -19.94
CA CYS A 62 -3.27 3.79 -19.66
C CYS A 62 -1.82 3.45 -19.24
N ILE A 63 -1.57 2.28 -18.63
CA ILE A 63 -0.23 1.82 -18.24
C ILE A 63 0.75 1.73 -19.43
N LYS A 64 0.23 1.40 -20.62
CA LYS A 64 1.04 1.31 -21.85
C LYS A 64 1.60 2.66 -22.28
N SER A 65 0.90 3.75 -21.97
CA SER A 65 1.38 5.10 -22.22
C SER A 65 2.49 5.47 -21.24
N LEU A 66 2.36 5.06 -19.97
CA LEU A 66 3.38 5.31 -18.95
C LEU A 66 4.71 4.63 -19.28
N TYR A 67 4.69 3.41 -19.82
CA TYR A 67 5.90 2.68 -20.24
C TYR A 67 6.84 3.44 -21.19
N LYS A 68 6.33 4.42 -21.95
CA LYS A 68 7.15 5.24 -22.84
C LYS A 68 7.99 6.28 -22.10
N TYR A 69 7.55 6.67 -20.90
CA TYR A 69 8.14 7.76 -20.12
C TYR A 69 8.78 7.27 -18.82
N THR A 70 8.59 6.00 -18.47
CA THR A 70 9.14 5.43 -17.24
C THR A 70 10.05 4.24 -17.49
N ASP A 71 11.23 4.33 -16.90
CA ASP A 71 12.16 3.23 -16.74
C ASP A 71 11.92 2.58 -15.36
N PRO A 72 11.43 1.33 -15.31
CA PRO A 72 11.14 0.64 -14.05
C PRO A 72 12.34 0.56 -13.11
N ALA A 73 13.55 0.42 -13.65
CA ALA A 73 14.76 0.30 -12.83
C ALA A 73 15.06 1.60 -12.09
N LYS A 74 15.00 2.73 -12.80
CA LYS A 74 15.15 4.07 -12.20
C LYS A 74 14.04 4.40 -11.22
N LEU A 75 12.82 3.93 -11.49
CA LEU A 75 11.68 4.12 -10.62
C LEU A 75 11.87 3.39 -9.28
N ILE A 76 12.34 2.14 -9.34
CA ILE A 76 12.68 1.35 -8.16
C ILE A 76 13.84 2.00 -7.41
N GLN A 77 14.91 2.38 -8.11
CA GLN A 77 16.07 3.06 -7.52
C GLN A 77 15.64 4.32 -6.76
N ALA A 78 14.86 5.20 -7.39
CA ALA A 78 14.34 6.41 -6.77
C ALA A 78 13.46 6.11 -5.55
N SER A 79 12.60 5.09 -5.65
CA SER A 79 11.72 4.68 -4.56
C SER A 79 12.51 4.13 -3.37
N ILE A 80 13.47 3.25 -3.60
CA ILE A 80 14.31 2.68 -2.54
C ILE A 80 15.12 3.78 -1.85
N ASN A 81 15.78 4.64 -2.62
CA ASN A 81 16.59 5.72 -2.08
C ASN A 81 15.77 6.77 -1.31
N THR A 82 14.47 6.88 -1.57
CA THR A 82 13.59 7.83 -0.89
C THR A 82 12.94 7.23 0.35
N TYR A 83 12.50 5.96 0.27
CA TYR A 83 11.62 5.37 1.29
C TYR A 83 12.30 4.31 2.16
N VAL A 84 13.55 3.94 1.89
CA VAL A 84 14.27 2.90 2.64
C VAL A 84 15.54 3.49 3.26
N PRO A 85 15.48 3.91 4.53
CA PRO A 85 16.65 4.39 5.26
C PRO A 85 17.76 3.34 5.33
N GLY A 86 19.02 3.77 5.26
CA GLY A 86 20.19 2.87 5.37
C GLY A 86 20.53 2.09 4.10
N ILE A 87 19.80 2.32 3.00
CA ILE A 87 20.10 1.73 1.69
C ILE A 87 20.23 2.86 0.67
N LEU A 88 21.32 2.81 -0.12
CA LEU A 88 21.50 3.65 -1.29
C LEU A 88 21.78 2.76 -2.50
N VAL A 89 20.98 2.91 -3.54
CA VAL A 89 21.18 2.27 -4.85
C VAL A 89 21.82 3.30 -5.78
N GLU A 90 23.06 3.03 -6.17
CA GLU A 90 23.87 3.87 -7.06
C GLU A 90 23.42 3.72 -8.53
N ASP A 91 23.85 4.64 -9.38
CA ASP A 91 23.48 4.67 -10.81
C ASP A 91 23.96 3.45 -11.61
N ASP A 92 24.99 2.76 -11.13
CA ASP A 92 25.48 1.50 -11.69
C ASP A 92 24.68 0.27 -11.21
N GLY A 93 23.69 0.48 -10.34
CA GLY A 93 22.87 -0.56 -9.72
C GLY A 93 23.52 -1.24 -8.51
N SER A 94 24.69 -0.78 -8.07
CA SER A 94 25.29 -1.26 -6.82
C SER A 94 24.50 -0.77 -5.61
N MET A 95 24.44 -1.60 -4.57
CA MET A 95 23.78 -1.27 -3.31
C MET A 95 24.82 -1.00 -2.24
N GLN A 96 24.71 0.17 -1.61
CA GLN A 96 25.47 0.54 -0.43
C GLN A 96 24.55 0.51 0.79
N MET A 97 25.01 -0.16 1.84
CA MET A 97 24.35 -0.16 3.13
C MET A 97 25.09 0.77 4.06
N TYR A 98 24.35 1.64 4.76
CA TYR A 98 24.88 2.54 5.77
C TYR A 98 23.98 2.52 7.00
N GLU A 99 24.51 2.99 8.12
CA GLU A 99 23.72 3.12 9.34
C GLU A 99 22.77 4.33 9.18
N PRO A 100 21.44 4.14 9.22
CA PRO A 100 20.49 5.24 9.05
C PRO A 100 20.72 6.33 10.07
N SER A 101 20.61 7.59 9.65
CA SER A 101 20.61 8.69 10.58
C SER A 101 19.33 8.71 11.43
N ALA A 102 19.40 9.36 12.59
CA ALA A 102 18.21 9.59 13.43
C ALA A 102 17.13 10.35 12.65
N GLU A 103 17.52 11.32 11.81
CA GLU A 103 16.62 12.13 10.99
C GLU A 103 15.85 11.29 9.96
N GLU A 104 16.52 10.38 9.24
CA GLU A 104 15.86 9.50 8.27
C GLU A 104 14.89 8.53 8.95
N THR A 105 15.24 8.09 10.16
CA THR A 105 14.41 7.19 10.94
C THR A 105 13.18 7.93 11.48
N ASP A 106 13.35 9.15 11.98
CA ASP A 106 12.27 10.01 12.46
C ASP A 106 11.29 10.37 11.33
N LEU A 107 11.82 10.67 10.13
CA LEU A 107 11.00 10.95 8.94
C LEU A 107 10.16 9.73 8.52
N LEU A 108 10.74 8.53 8.61
CA LEU A 108 10.01 7.29 8.36
C LEU A 108 8.87 7.09 9.39
N PHE A 109 9.13 7.36 10.67
CA PHE A 109 8.11 7.28 11.71
C PHE A 109 7.00 8.33 11.53
N GLU A 110 7.34 9.54 11.10
CA GLU A 110 6.37 10.59 10.77
C GLU A 110 5.44 10.14 9.64
N LEU A 111 5.99 9.64 8.54
CA LEU A 111 5.22 9.07 7.42
C LEU A 111 4.29 7.95 7.88
N ILE A 112 4.80 7.00 8.68
CA ILE A 112 3.99 5.89 9.21
C ILE A 112 2.83 6.44 10.06
N ASN A 113 3.08 7.42 10.92
CA ASN A 113 2.07 8.01 11.78
C ASN A 113 1.01 8.78 10.99
N GLU A 114 1.40 9.51 9.95
CA GLU A 114 0.45 10.18 9.04
C GLU A 114 -0.45 9.15 8.34
N PHE A 115 0.11 8.05 7.82
CA PHE A 115 -0.70 6.98 7.21
C PHE A 115 -1.64 6.31 8.20
N MET A 116 -1.23 6.16 9.46
CA MET A 116 -2.04 5.56 10.53
C MET A 116 -3.14 6.48 11.06
N THR A 117 -2.98 7.80 10.96
CA THR A 117 -3.99 8.78 11.41
C THR A 117 -5.03 9.13 10.35
N ILE A 118 -4.79 8.77 9.08
CA ILE A 118 -5.77 8.88 7.99
C ILE A 118 -6.85 7.77 8.06
N SER A 119 -6.78 6.84 9.02
CA SER A 119 -7.80 5.81 9.26
C SER A 119 -9.03 6.32 10.02
#